data_AF-A0A7C1DI76-F1
#
_entry.id   AF-A0A7C1DI76-F1
#
_cell.length_a   1.000
_cell.length_b   1.000
_cell.length_c   1.000
_cell.angle_alpha   90.00
_cell.angle_beta   90.00
_cell.angle_gamma   90.00
#
_symmetry.space_group_name_H-M   'P 1'
#
loop_
_entity.id
_entity.type
_entity.pdbx_description
1 polymer ?
#
loop_
_entity_poly.entity_id
_entity_poly.type
_entity_poly.pdbx_seq_one_letter_code
_entity_poly.pdbx_strand_id
1 'polypeptide(L)'
;MRGTALLLALLAAPPAAAAETADYTAATEAAGLIMRQDAEIPDRWYVDFAGVERDWRVTVYRTPEHLLLTTLLWEEPEGVPAEMLRWALERNFDLPLVKFGLDPTGTRLHLALDLRTPDTPPAAYLEVLLLLAATAEREHALLRALAAP
;
A
#
# COMPACT_ATOMS: atom_id res chain seq x y z
N MET A 1 12.15 1.72 54.59
CA MET A 1 12.72 1.75 53.23
C MET A 1 12.40 0.42 52.55
N ARG A 2 11.38 0.37 51.67
CA ARG A 2 10.99 -0.81 50.88
C ARG A 2 10.57 -0.36 49.47
N GLY A 3 11.53 0.17 48.72
CA GLY A 3 11.65 -0.01 47.27
C GLY A 3 13.02 -0.68 47.12
N THR A 4 13.30 -1.62 46.23
CA THR A 4 13.20 -1.53 44.78
C THR A 4 13.61 -2.92 44.29
N ALA A 5 12.67 -3.77 43.87
CA ALA A 5 13.02 -5.07 43.29
C ALA A 5 11.93 -5.56 42.32
N LEU A 6 11.31 -4.63 41.59
CA LEU A 6 10.30 -4.97 40.59
C LEU A 6 10.54 -4.17 39.31
N LEU A 7 11.74 -4.27 38.73
CA LEU A 7 12.03 -3.56 37.48
C LEU A 7 13.16 -4.13 36.63
N LEU A 8 13.35 -5.45 36.62
CA LEU A 8 14.32 -6.10 35.71
C LEU A 8 13.82 -7.37 35.01
N ALA A 9 12.55 -7.75 35.16
CA ALA A 9 11.99 -8.92 34.45
C ALA A 9 11.37 -8.58 33.08
N LEU A 10 11.32 -7.31 32.67
CA LEU A 10 10.70 -6.88 31.41
C LEU A 10 11.67 -6.85 30.21
N LEU A 11 12.95 -7.19 30.40
CA LEU A 11 14.00 -7.11 29.38
C LEU A 11 14.43 -8.47 28.80
N ALA A 12 13.67 -9.54 29.08
CA ALA A 12 13.91 -10.87 28.53
C ALA A 12 12.72 -11.40 27.71
N ALA A 13 11.95 -10.50 27.07
CA ALA A 13 11.06 -10.93 26.00
C ALA A 13 11.94 -11.36 24.82
N PRO A 14 11.88 -12.63 24.37
CA PRO A 14 12.56 -13.03 23.14
C PRO A 14 12.07 -12.13 22.00
N PRO A 15 12.93 -11.82 20.99
CA PRO A 15 12.46 -11.14 19.79
C PRO A 15 11.26 -11.93 19.28
N ALA A 16 10.15 -11.23 19.04
CA ALA A 16 8.94 -11.82 18.48
C ALA A 16 9.37 -12.71 17.32
N ALA A 17 8.99 -13.99 17.40
CA ALA A 17 9.25 -14.95 16.34
C ALA A 17 8.88 -14.29 15.01
N ALA A 18 9.81 -14.32 14.04
CA ALA A 18 9.57 -13.84 12.69
C ALA A 18 8.20 -14.40 12.28
N ALA A 19 7.22 -13.50 12.12
CA ALA A 19 5.90 -13.86 11.67
C ALA A 19 6.10 -14.76 10.46
N GLU A 20 5.57 -15.98 10.52
CA GLU A 20 5.64 -16.95 9.45
C GLU A 20 5.07 -16.25 8.21
N THR A 21 5.95 -15.69 7.38
CA THR A 21 5.57 -14.79 6.30
C THR A 21 4.81 -15.64 5.31
N ALA A 22 3.49 -15.49 5.27
CA ALA A 22 2.68 -16.00 4.19
C ALA A 22 3.39 -15.63 2.87
N ASP A 23 3.62 -16.62 2.01
CA ASP A 23 4.42 -16.45 0.80
C ASP A 23 3.61 -15.71 -0.27
N TYR A 24 3.46 -14.40 -0.07
CA TYR A 24 2.79 -13.50 -1.00
C TYR A 24 3.55 -13.44 -2.33
N THR A 25 4.85 -13.70 -2.35
CA THR A 25 5.65 -13.68 -3.56
C THR A 25 5.24 -14.83 -4.48
N ALA A 26 5.23 -16.07 -3.99
CA ALA A 26 4.79 -17.22 -4.79
C ALA A 26 3.32 -17.10 -5.23
N ALA A 27 2.44 -16.57 -4.37
CA ALA A 27 1.04 -16.34 -4.73
C ALA A 27 0.88 -15.29 -5.85
N THR A 28 1.67 -14.23 -5.82
CA THR A 28 1.68 -13.18 -6.86
C THR A 28 2.18 -13.71 -8.19
N GLU A 29 3.26 -14.49 -8.18
CA GLU A 29 3.81 -15.12 -9.38
C GLU A 29 2.83 -16.16 -9.97
N ALA A 30 2.17 -16.96 -9.12
CA ALA A 30 1.16 -17.92 -9.56
C ALA A 30 -0.08 -17.24 -10.19
N ALA A 31 -0.37 -15.99 -9.81
CA ALA A 31 -1.41 -15.16 -10.43
C ALA A 31 -0.96 -14.52 -11.76
N GLY A 32 0.27 -14.80 -12.22
CA GLY A 32 0.83 -14.24 -13.45
C GLY A 32 1.33 -12.79 -13.32
N LEU A 33 1.44 -12.28 -12.09
CA LEU A 33 1.95 -10.95 -11.81
C LEU A 33 3.47 -11.00 -11.55
N ILE A 34 4.18 -9.93 -11.88
CA ILE A 34 5.62 -9.84 -11.66
C ILE A 34 5.85 -9.14 -10.33
N MET A 35 6.46 -9.84 -9.38
CA MET A 35 6.82 -9.29 -8.08
C MET A 35 8.33 -9.11 -7.96
N ARG A 36 8.81 -7.92 -7.57
CA ARG A 36 10.24 -7.62 -7.42
C ARG A 36 10.51 -6.84 -6.16
N GLN A 37 11.48 -7.27 -5.36
CA GLN A 37 11.94 -6.50 -4.21
C GLN A 37 12.74 -5.29 -4.68
N ASP A 38 12.57 -4.16 -4.00
CA ASP A 38 13.41 -3.00 -4.18
C ASP A 38 14.83 -3.27 -3.67
N ALA A 39 15.85 -2.92 -4.46
CA ALA A 39 17.24 -3.19 -4.11
C ALA A 39 17.78 -2.29 -2.97
N GLU A 40 17.18 -1.12 -2.77
CA GLU A 40 17.61 -0.12 -1.81
C GLU A 40 16.75 -0.14 -0.53
N ILE A 41 15.50 -0.57 -0.63
CA ILE A 41 14.54 -0.61 0.48
C ILE A 41 14.04 -2.05 0.69
N PRO A 42 14.61 -2.80 1.66
CA PRO A 42 14.29 -4.22 1.86
C PRO A 42 12.80 -4.52 2.08
N ASP A 43 12.09 -3.61 2.74
CA ASP A 43 10.67 -3.81 3.06
C ASP A 43 9.74 -3.42 1.90
N ARG A 44 10.28 -2.90 0.80
CA ARG A 44 9.52 -2.44 -0.37
C ARG A 44 9.59 -3.43 -1.51
N TRP A 45 8.44 -3.71 -2.10
CA TRP A 45 8.28 -4.56 -3.27
C TRP A 45 7.42 -3.88 -4.32
N TYR A 46 7.62 -4.25 -5.58
CA TYR A 46 6.84 -3.79 -6.71
C TYR A 46 6.09 -4.98 -7.32
N VAL A 47 4.81 -4.75 -7.63
CA VAL A 47 3.95 -5.71 -8.33
C VAL A 47 3.49 -5.05 -9.64
N ASP A 48 3.96 -5.60 -10.75
CA ASP A 48 3.61 -5.14 -12.10
C ASP A 48 2.50 -6.02 -12.68
N PHE A 49 1.40 -5.38 -13.13
CA PHE A 49 0.29 -6.03 -13.83
C PHE A 49 0.59 -6.10 -15.33
N ALA A 50 1.40 -7.07 -15.73
CA ALA A 50 1.77 -7.24 -17.14
C ALA A 50 0.54 -7.54 -18.01
N GLY A 51 0.35 -6.77 -19.09
CA GLY A 51 -0.62 -7.11 -20.15
C GLY A 51 -2.04 -6.53 -20.01
N VAL A 52 -2.27 -5.60 -19.08
CA VAL A 52 -3.47 -4.75 -19.08
C VAL A 52 -3.14 -3.47 -19.84
N GLU A 53 -4.11 -2.82 -20.50
CA GLU A 53 -3.86 -1.65 -21.38
C GLU A 53 -3.18 -0.45 -20.67
N ARG A 54 -3.00 -0.52 -19.35
CA ARG A 54 -2.16 0.35 -18.53
C ARG A 54 -1.38 -0.46 -17.49
N ASP A 55 -0.06 -0.28 -17.49
CA ASP A 55 0.85 -0.89 -16.51
C ASP A 55 0.73 -0.16 -15.16
N TRP A 56 -0.29 -0.50 -14.37
CA TRP A 56 -0.29 -0.09 -12.96
C TRP A 56 0.79 -0.86 -12.21
N ARG A 57 1.61 -0.12 -11.47
CA ARG A 57 2.57 -0.68 -10.52
C ARG A 57 2.07 -0.44 -9.11
N VAL A 58 1.81 -1.53 -8.40
CA VAL A 58 1.54 -1.46 -6.95
C VAL A 58 2.86 -1.60 -6.20
N THR A 59 3.11 -0.66 -5.30
CA THR A 59 4.18 -0.74 -4.32
C THR A 59 3.63 -1.37 -3.05
N VAL A 60 4.33 -2.37 -2.52
CA VAL A 60 3.95 -3.10 -1.32
C VAL A 60 5.04 -2.89 -0.27
N TYR A 61 4.69 -2.26 0.83
CA TYR A 61 5.55 -2.17 2.01
C TYR A 61 5.14 -3.26 3.00
N ARG A 62 6.08 -4.11 3.37
CA ARG A 62 5.85 -5.28 4.22
C ARG A 62 6.44 -5.06 5.60
N THR A 63 5.61 -5.11 6.64
CA THR A 63 6.04 -5.24 8.03
C THR A 63 5.47 -6.54 8.61
N PRO A 64 5.97 -7.00 9.77
CA PRO A 64 5.41 -8.18 10.43
C PRO A 64 3.91 -8.05 10.73
N GLU A 65 3.43 -6.83 10.96
CA GLU A 65 2.05 -6.54 11.34
C GLU A 65 1.19 -6.08 10.16
N HIS A 66 1.79 -5.45 9.15
CA HIS A 66 1.06 -4.75 8.08
C HIS A 66 1.61 -5.00 6.67
N LEU A 67 0.71 -4.97 5.69
CA LEU A 67 1.02 -4.80 4.28
C LEU A 67 0.38 -3.49 3.82
N LEU A 68 1.20 -2.46 3.61
CA LEU A 68 0.74 -1.21 3.01
C LEU A 68 0.92 -1.28 1.50
N LEU A 69 -0.19 -1.33 0.77
CA LEU A 69 -0.24 -1.35 -0.68
C LEU A 69 -0.52 0.07 -1.17
N THR A 70 0.30 0.58 -2.09
CA THR A 70 0.10 1.89 -2.69
C THR A 70 0.27 1.85 -4.20
N THR A 71 -0.44 2.71 -4.92
CA THR A 71 -0.20 2.96 -6.34
C THR A 71 -0.19 4.46 -6.59
N LEU A 72 0.75 4.92 -7.41
CA LEU A 72 0.84 6.33 -7.80
C LEU A 72 -0.32 6.66 -8.72
N LEU A 73 -1.08 7.71 -8.41
CA LEU A 73 -2.19 8.16 -9.25
C LEU A 73 -1.86 9.45 -9.99
N TRP A 74 -1.14 10.36 -9.34
CA TRP A 74 -0.72 11.65 -9.89
C TRP A 74 0.63 12.06 -9.32
N GLU A 75 1.46 12.69 -10.14
CA GLU A 75 2.73 13.30 -9.75
C GLU A 75 2.84 14.67 -10.42
N GLU A 76 3.07 15.71 -9.62
CA GLU A 76 3.30 17.08 -10.06
C GLU A 76 4.46 17.67 -9.26
N PRO A 77 5.58 18.07 -9.90
CA PRO A 77 6.74 18.63 -9.20
C PRO A 77 6.43 19.88 -8.38
N GLU A 78 5.52 20.72 -8.87
CA GLU A 78 5.09 21.96 -8.23
C GLU A 78 4.09 21.73 -7.08
N GLY A 79 3.60 20.49 -6.94
CA GLY A 79 2.62 20.10 -5.94
C GLY A 79 1.25 19.78 -6.54
N VAL A 80 0.52 18.88 -5.89
CA VAL A 80 -0.81 18.47 -6.32
C VAL A 80 -1.78 19.67 -6.23
N PRO A 81 -2.51 20.02 -7.31
CA PRO A 81 -3.42 21.16 -7.32
C PRO A 81 -4.49 21.09 -6.22
N ALA A 82 -4.85 22.23 -5.62
CA ALA A 82 -5.82 22.29 -4.54
C ALA A 82 -7.20 21.70 -4.91
N GLU A 83 -7.62 21.88 -6.16
CA GLU A 83 -8.87 21.30 -6.67
C GLU A 83 -8.81 19.77 -6.71
N MET A 84 -7.66 19.21 -7.09
CA MET A 84 -7.44 17.76 -7.08
C MET A 84 -7.37 17.21 -5.65
N LEU A 85 -6.74 17.95 -4.72
CA LEU A 85 -6.73 17.57 -3.31
C LEU A 85 -8.12 17.57 -2.71
N ARG A 86 -8.94 18.59 -2.99
CA ARG A 86 -10.33 18.63 -2.56
C ARG A 86 -11.12 17.45 -3.14
N TRP A 87 -10.99 17.21 -4.44
CA TRP A 87 -11.62 16.07 -5.09
C TRP A 87 -11.21 14.74 -4.42
N ALA A 88 -9.92 14.51 -4.19
CA ALA A 88 -9.41 13.31 -3.54
C ALA A 88 -9.95 13.12 -2.11
N LEU A 89 -10.06 14.22 -1.34
CA LEU A 89 -10.67 14.22 -0.01
C LEU A 89 -12.15 13.85 -0.04
N GLU A 90 -12.91 14.35 -1.02
CA GLU A 90 -14.31 13.99 -1.21
C GLU A 90 -14.46 12.50 -1.58
N ARG A 91 -13.62 12.02 -2.51
CA ARG A 91 -13.62 10.60 -2.92
C ARG A 91 -13.30 9.65 -1.77
N ASN A 92 -12.53 10.07 -0.76
CA ASN A 92 -12.24 9.24 0.41
C ASN A 92 -13.48 8.85 1.23
N PHE A 93 -14.58 9.59 1.12
CA PHE A 93 -15.86 9.21 1.73
C PHE A 93 -16.60 8.14 0.92
N ASP A 94 -16.44 8.13 -0.39
CA ASP A 94 -17.09 7.19 -1.30
C ASP A 94 -16.35 5.85 -1.42
N LEU A 95 -15.03 5.87 -1.21
CA LEU A 95 -14.20 4.67 -1.30
C LEU A 95 -14.20 3.91 0.03
N PRO A 96 -14.69 2.67 0.09
CA PRO A 96 -14.82 1.95 1.36
C PRO A 96 -13.48 1.49 1.95
N LEU A 97 -12.55 1.05 1.10
CA LEU A 97 -11.31 0.36 1.52
C LEU A 97 -10.05 1.12 1.10
N VAL A 98 -9.96 1.51 -0.17
CA VAL A 98 -8.83 2.26 -0.71
C VAL A 98 -8.97 3.73 -0.37
N LYS A 99 -7.88 4.39 0.04
CA LYS A 99 -7.86 5.81 0.37
C LYS A 99 -6.83 6.55 -0.45
N PHE A 100 -7.16 7.78 -0.81
CA PHE A 100 -6.20 8.75 -1.29
C PHE A 100 -5.27 9.18 -0.16
N GLY A 101 -3.97 9.16 -0.44
CA GLY A 101 -2.91 9.66 0.43
C GLY A 101 -1.99 10.60 -0.33
N LEU A 102 -1.61 11.71 0.30
CA LEU A 102 -0.61 12.63 -0.22
C LEU A 102 0.75 12.24 0.37
N ASP A 103 1.79 12.23 -0.45
CA ASP A 103 3.14 12.05 0.05
C ASP A 103 3.60 13.24 0.91
N PRO A 104 4.64 13.09 1.76
CA PRO A 104 5.08 14.17 2.64
C PRO A 104 5.55 15.44 1.91
N THR A 105 5.97 15.32 0.65
CA THR A 105 6.40 16.46 -0.18
C THR A 105 5.22 17.19 -0.83
N GLY A 106 4.02 16.61 -0.83
CA GLY A 106 2.83 17.20 -1.45
C GLY A 106 2.82 17.12 -2.98
N THR A 107 3.74 16.37 -3.56
CA THR A 107 3.99 16.27 -5.01
C THR A 107 3.38 15.02 -5.62
N ARG A 108 3.02 14.03 -4.80
CA ARG A 108 2.47 12.76 -5.29
C ARG A 108 1.20 12.39 -4.57
N LEU A 109 0.18 12.12 -5.36
CA LEU A 109 -1.08 11.57 -4.88
C LEU A 109 -1.11 10.07 -5.14
N HIS A 110 -1.36 9.31 -4.09
CA HIS A 110 -1.41 7.86 -4.11
C HIS A 110 -2.81 7.38 -3.78
N LEU A 111 -3.16 6.20 -4.30
CA LEU A 111 -4.17 5.35 -3.70
C LEU A 111 -3.47 4.32 -2.82
N ALA A 112 -3.97 4.13 -1.60
CA ALA A 112 -3.35 3.30 -0.59
C ALA A 112 -4.38 2.44 0.14
N LEU A 113 -3.94 1.29 0.61
CA LEU A 113 -4.73 0.38 1.44
C LEU A 113 -3.79 -0.38 2.38
N ASP A 114 -4.18 -0.50 3.64
CA ASP A 114 -3.43 -1.22 4.67
C ASP A 114 -4.14 -2.53 5.05
N LEU A 115 -3.38 -3.62 5.08
CA LEU A 115 -3.84 -4.96 5.48
C LEU A 115 -3.07 -5.41 6.70
N ARG A 116 -3.73 -6.14 7.62
CA ARG A 116 -3.04 -6.76 8.75
C ARG A 116 -2.45 -8.10 8.34
N THR A 117 -1.14 -8.24 8.36
CA THR A 117 -0.41 -9.43 7.88
C THR A 117 -0.84 -10.73 8.58
N PRO A 118 -1.02 -10.80 9.91
CA PRO A 118 -1.43 -12.04 10.58
C PRO A 118 -2.82 -12.54 10.18
N ASP A 119 -3.67 -11.63 9.70
CA ASP A 119 -5.08 -11.90 9.38
C ASP A 119 -5.32 -12.04 7.87
N THR A 120 -4.29 -11.84 7.02
CA THR A 120 -4.45 -11.75 5.56
C THR A 120 -3.91 -13.00 4.88
N PRO A 121 -4.76 -13.90 4.37
CA PRO A 121 -4.29 -15.02 3.55
C PRO A 121 -3.84 -14.52 2.16
N PRO A 122 -2.94 -15.25 1.46
CA PRO A 122 -2.46 -14.84 0.13
C PRO A 122 -3.56 -14.60 -0.90
N ALA A 123 -4.66 -15.36 -0.86
CA ALA A 123 -5.80 -15.15 -1.74
C ALA A 123 -6.48 -13.78 -1.52
N ALA A 124 -6.69 -13.38 -0.26
CA ALA A 124 -7.27 -12.07 0.06
C ALA A 124 -6.31 -10.94 -0.35
N TYR A 125 -5.00 -11.13 -0.17
CA TYR A 125 -4.00 -10.18 -0.66
C TYR A 125 -4.09 -9.98 -2.18
N LEU A 126 -4.23 -11.05 -2.97
CA LEU A 126 -4.39 -10.96 -4.43
C LEU A 126 -5.70 -10.25 -4.84
N GLU A 127 -6.81 -10.54 -4.16
CA GLU A 127 -8.07 -9.84 -4.38
C GLU A 127 -7.93 -8.33 -4.13
N VAL A 128 -7.22 -7.96 -3.06
CA VAL A 128 -6.97 -6.57 -2.70
C VAL A 128 -6.03 -5.88 -3.69
N LEU A 129 -5.00 -6.57 -4.19
CA LEU A 129 -4.14 -6.07 -5.26
C LEU A 129 -4.95 -5.70 -6.50
N LEU A 130 -5.82 -6.61 -6.95
CA LEU A 130 -6.70 -6.39 -8.10
C LEU A 130 -7.70 -5.26 -7.84
N LEU A 131 -8.28 -5.20 -6.64
CA LEU A 131 -9.17 -4.11 -6.23
C LEU A 131 -8.47 -2.75 -6.29
N LEU A 132 -7.24 -2.65 -5.79
CA LEU A 132 -6.46 -1.42 -5.81
C LEU A 132 -6.18 -0.97 -7.25
N ALA A 133 -5.72 -1.89 -8.11
CA ALA A 133 -5.45 -1.59 -9.52
C ALA A 133 -6.73 -1.16 -10.27
N ALA A 134 -7.84 -1.87 -10.10
CA ALA A 134 -9.13 -1.52 -10.70
C ALA A 134 -9.67 -0.18 -10.19
N THR A 135 -9.47 0.12 -8.90
CA THR A 135 -9.82 1.42 -8.32
C THR A 135 -8.97 2.52 -8.93
N ALA A 136 -7.67 2.31 -9.09
CA ALA A 136 -6.78 3.27 -9.73
C ALA A 136 -7.15 3.55 -11.18
N GLU A 137 -7.44 2.52 -11.97
CA GLU A 137 -7.95 2.63 -13.34
C GLU A 137 -9.19 3.53 -13.40
N ARG A 138 -10.17 3.26 -12.53
CA ARG A 138 -11.44 4.02 -12.47
C ARG A 138 -11.21 5.46 -12.04
N GLU A 139 -10.53 5.69 -10.93
CA GLU A 139 -10.31 7.04 -10.39
C GLU A 139 -9.47 7.90 -11.35
N HIS A 140 -8.48 7.29 -12.01
CA HIS A 140 -7.71 8.00 -13.02
C HIS A 140 -8.56 8.34 -14.27
N ALA A 141 -9.46 7.47 -14.69
CA ALA A 141 -10.39 7.78 -15.78
C ALA A 141 -11.32 8.96 -15.43
N LEU A 142 -11.82 9.00 -14.19
CA LEU A 142 -12.63 10.12 -13.69
C LEU A 142 -11.82 11.43 -13.65
N LEU A 143 -10.59 11.39 -13.15
CA LEU A 143 -9.69 12.55 -13.16
C LEU A 143 -9.46 13.09 -14.57
N ARG A 144 -9.20 12.21 -15.53
CA ARG A 144 -9.01 12.63 -16.94
C ARG A 144 -10.27 13.26 -17.52
N ALA A 145 -11.46 12.76 -17.18
CA ALA A 145 -12.72 13.34 -17.63
C ALA A 145 -12.95 14.74 -17.03
N LEU A 146 -12.52 14.96 -15.79
CA LEU A 146 -12.57 16.28 -15.15
C LEU A 146 -11.53 17.26 -15.70
N ALA A 147 -10.37 16.75 -16.14
CA ALA A 147 -9.29 17.54 -16.73
C ALA A 147 -9.48 17.79 -18.24
N ALA A 148 -10.49 17.18 -18.89
CA ALA A 148 -10.80 17.43 -20.28
C ALA A 148 -11.43 18.84 -20.42
N PRO A 149 -10.95 19.66 -21.38
CA PRO A 149 -11.42 21.03 -21.57
C PRO A 149 -12.87 21.12 -22.04
#